data_AF-A0A1T1NYR3-F1
#
_entry.id   AF-A0A1T1NYR3-F1
#
_cell.length_a   1.000
_cell.length_b   1.000
_cell.length_c   1.000
_cell.angle_alpha   90.00
_cell.angle_beta   90.00
_cell.angle_gamma   90.00
#
_symmetry.space_group_name_H-M   'P 1'
#
loop_
_entity.id
_entity.type
_entity.pdbx_description
1 polymer ?
#
loop_
_entity_poly.entity_id
_entity_poly.type
_entity_poly.pdbx_seq_one_letter_code
_entity_poly.pdbx_strand_id
1 'polypeptide(L)'
;MSKRGTRTPGYWYDNTPIPLPARILAPVYGAAIALRRALYRRGWRRRHGVPVPVIVVGNVTAGGTGKTPLTIALVAKLQEAGWTPGVASRGYGRDDAGTARWVEADTPVALGGDEPVLIAWKTGARVRVDSDRLAAARALVEAGCDIVICDDGLQHYRLARDVEIEVVDGQRRYGNGRLLPAGPLREPAARAQDCDFRVVNLGQASATAAPQAPDDAGFGEWQMRLSIDSVQPMDGKRAQPLSMLAGQRVHAVAGIAHPERFFAMLRARGIGVVPHAFADHHVYRAADFSFGSRLPVLMTEKDAVKCRPFADEWLYSVPLKAELPAAFWVSLLDRLNKLASRQGV
;
A
#
# COMPACT_ATOMS: atom_id res chain seq x y z
N MET A 1 19.32 -21.60 1.45
CA MET A 1 19.84 -20.47 0.64
C MET A 1 18.74 -19.42 0.51
N SER A 2 18.77 -18.41 1.39
CA SER A 2 17.80 -17.31 1.40
C SER A 2 17.86 -16.57 0.06
N LYS A 3 16.77 -16.60 -0.71
CA LYS A 3 16.61 -15.75 -1.90
C LYS A 3 16.64 -14.32 -1.37
N ARG A 4 17.76 -13.61 -1.57
CA ARG A 4 17.88 -12.16 -1.33
C ARG A 4 16.64 -11.52 -1.92
N GLY A 5 15.79 -10.92 -1.08
CA GLY A 5 14.72 -10.06 -1.54
C GLY A 5 15.32 -9.07 -2.52
N THR A 6 14.83 -9.05 -3.76
CA THR A 6 15.40 -8.23 -4.82
C THR A 6 15.24 -6.77 -4.44
N ARG A 7 16.31 -6.17 -3.91
CA ARG A 7 16.44 -4.71 -3.83
C ARG A 7 16.13 -4.15 -5.21
N THR A 8 15.30 -3.12 -5.26
CA THR A 8 15.03 -2.40 -6.51
C THR A 8 16.36 -1.96 -7.13
N PRO A 9 16.61 -2.19 -8.43
CA PRO A 9 17.87 -1.81 -9.05
C PRO A 9 18.17 -0.32 -8.89
N GLY A 10 19.42 0.03 -8.59
CA GLY A 10 19.86 1.42 -8.41
C GLY A 10 19.53 2.30 -9.62
N TYR A 11 19.86 1.80 -10.83
CA TYR A 11 19.63 2.45 -12.13
C TYR A 11 18.18 2.84 -12.45
N TRP A 12 17.21 2.46 -11.61
CA TRP A 12 15.83 2.94 -11.72
C TRP A 12 15.64 4.36 -11.17
N TYR A 13 16.45 4.75 -10.19
CA TYR A 13 16.27 5.98 -9.42
C TYR A 13 17.54 6.84 -9.32
N ASP A 14 18.69 6.30 -9.71
CA ASP A 14 19.95 7.03 -9.80
C ASP A 14 20.42 7.17 -11.27
N ASN A 15 21.54 7.88 -11.47
CA ASN A 15 22.15 8.08 -12.79
C ASN A 15 23.07 6.91 -13.19
N THR A 16 22.96 5.73 -12.57
CA THR A 16 23.82 4.60 -12.94
C THR A 16 23.44 4.04 -14.32
N PRO A 17 24.42 3.57 -15.12
CA PRO A 17 24.16 3.05 -16.46
C PRO A 17 23.21 1.85 -16.43
N ILE A 18 22.16 1.91 -17.25
CA ILE A 18 21.21 0.81 -17.37
C ILE A 18 21.88 -0.36 -18.11
N PRO A 19 21.88 -1.57 -17.54
CA PRO A 19 22.47 -2.75 -18.17
C PRO A 19 21.93 -3.00 -19.59
N LEU A 20 22.80 -3.43 -20.51
CA LEU A 20 22.42 -3.71 -21.91
C LEU A 20 21.21 -4.65 -22.03
N PRO A 21 21.13 -5.78 -21.29
CA PRO A 21 19.95 -6.66 -21.37
C PRO A 21 18.66 -5.94 -20.99
N ALA A 22 18.71 -5.07 -19.96
CA ALA A 22 17.52 -4.35 -19.52
C ALA A 22 17.06 -3.32 -20.56
N ARG A 23 17.99 -2.66 -21.25
CA ARG A 23 17.70 -1.73 -22.36
C ARG A 23 17.03 -2.44 -23.55
N ILE A 24 17.44 -3.66 -23.86
CA ILE A 24 16.89 -4.44 -24.98
C ILE A 24 15.51 -5.02 -24.63
N LEU A 25 15.30 -5.48 -23.39
CA LEU A 25 14.04 -6.09 -22.98
C LEU A 25 12.91 -5.06 -22.73
N ALA A 26 13.25 -3.83 -22.34
CA ALA A 26 12.26 -2.79 -22.06
C ALA A 26 11.32 -2.45 -23.24
N PRO A 27 11.78 -2.28 -24.50
CA PRO A 27 10.87 -2.03 -25.62
C PRO A 27 9.97 -3.24 -25.92
N VAL A 28 10.47 -4.48 -25.74
CA VAL A 28 9.65 -5.70 -25.92
C VAL A 28 8.53 -5.73 -24.87
N TYR A 29 8.87 -5.47 -23.61
CA TYR A 29 7.88 -5.32 -22.55
C TYR A 29 6.87 -4.20 -22.85
N GLY A 30 7.36 -3.05 -23.31
CA GLY A 30 6.52 -1.92 -23.70
C GLY A 30 5.56 -2.23 -24.84
N ALA A 31 6.00 -2.95 -25.87
CA ALA A 31 5.16 -3.39 -26.97
C ALA A 31 4.05 -4.35 -26.48
N ALA A 32 4.39 -5.30 -25.60
CA ALA A 32 3.42 -6.23 -25.02
C ALA A 32 2.34 -5.50 -24.18
N ILE A 33 2.75 -4.52 -23.36
CA ILE A 33 1.83 -3.69 -22.57
C ILE A 33 0.96 -2.80 -23.48
N ALA A 34 1.55 -2.17 -24.49
CA ALA A 34 0.82 -1.34 -25.45
C ALA A 34 -0.22 -2.16 -26.22
N LEU A 35 0.15 -3.34 -26.70
CA LEU A 35 -0.77 -4.28 -27.34
C LEU A 35 -1.91 -4.66 -26.38
N ARG A 36 -1.59 -5.09 -25.16
CA ARG A 36 -2.60 -5.46 -24.15
C ARG A 36 -3.58 -4.31 -23.92
N ARG A 37 -3.10 -3.07 -23.74
CA ARG A 37 -3.94 -1.88 -23.57
C ARG A 37 -4.81 -1.64 -24.80
N ALA A 38 -4.25 -1.73 -26.00
CA ALA A 38 -4.99 -1.57 -27.25
C ALA A 38 -6.12 -2.59 -27.39
N LEU A 39 -5.90 -3.85 -27.02
CA LEU A 39 -6.92 -4.90 -27.03
C LEU A 39 -8.12 -4.56 -26.13
N TYR A 40 -7.87 -4.02 -24.94
CA TYR A 40 -8.96 -3.61 -24.03
C TYR A 40 -9.62 -2.29 -24.46
N ARG A 41 -8.88 -1.32 -25.00
CA ARG A 41 -9.48 -0.07 -25.51
C ARG A 41 -10.35 -0.29 -26.75
N ARG A 42 -9.94 -1.21 -27.64
CA ARG A 42 -10.71 -1.58 -28.84
C ARG A 42 -11.88 -2.54 -28.54
N GLY A 43 -12.06 -2.95 -27.28
CA GLY A 43 -13.12 -3.89 -26.89
C GLY A 43 -12.89 -5.35 -27.31
N TRP A 44 -11.73 -5.68 -27.90
CA TRP A 44 -11.39 -7.05 -28.30
C TRP A 44 -11.23 -7.97 -27.08
N ARG A 45 -10.84 -7.41 -25.94
CA ARG A 45 -10.95 -8.07 -24.63
C ARG A 45 -12.05 -7.41 -23.82
N ARG A 46 -12.98 -8.23 -23.30
CA ARG A 46 -14.12 -7.76 -22.52
C ARG A 46 -13.69 -7.31 -21.12
N ARG A 47 -14.31 -6.22 -20.67
CA ARG A 47 -14.33 -5.78 -19.27
C ARG A 47 -15.61 -6.28 -18.64
N HIS A 48 -15.54 -6.71 -17.39
CA HIS A 48 -16.70 -7.21 -16.66
C HIS A 48 -16.90 -6.34 -15.42
N GLY A 49 -18.11 -5.80 -15.28
CA GLY A 49 -18.51 -5.07 -14.08
C GLY A 49 -19.09 -5.98 -13.01
N VAL A 50 -19.27 -5.38 -11.84
CA VAL A 50 -20.08 -5.87 -10.73
C VAL A 50 -21.17 -4.81 -10.46
N PRO A 51 -22.30 -5.14 -9.83
CA PRO A 51 -23.44 -4.22 -9.67
C PRO A 51 -23.24 -3.15 -8.58
N VAL A 52 -21.99 -2.90 -8.17
CA VAL A 52 -21.64 -1.90 -7.15
C VAL A 52 -20.44 -1.08 -7.65
N PRO A 53 -20.19 0.13 -7.12
CA PRO A 53 -19.04 0.92 -7.50
C PRO A 53 -17.72 0.19 -7.18
N VAL A 54 -16.75 0.30 -8.09
CA VAL A 54 -15.40 -0.26 -7.96
C VAL A 54 -14.35 0.85 -7.99
N ILE A 55 -13.64 1.02 -6.87
CA ILE A 55 -12.45 1.87 -6.75
C ILE A 55 -11.21 1.00 -6.96
N VAL A 56 -10.34 1.39 -7.88
CA VAL A 56 -9.02 0.76 -8.06
C VAL A 56 -7.95 1.67 -7.50
N VAL A 57 -7.19 1.16 -6.53
CA VAL A 57 -5.97 1.80 -6.01
C VAL A 57 -4.77 1.08 -6.61
N GLY A 58 -3.78 1.82 -7.07
CA GLY A 58 -2.55 1.21 -7.55
C GLY A 58 -1.47 2.22 -7.89
N ASN A 59 -0.39 1.74 -8.49
CA ASN A 59 0.66 2.58 -9.04
C ASN A 59 1.11 2.09 -10.41
N VAL A 60 1.65 3.00 -11.22
CA VAL A 60 2.27 2.66 -12.51
C VAL A 60 3.73 2.26 -12.36
N THR A 61 4.32 2.39 -11.17
CA THR A 61 5.72 2.01 -10.85
C THR A 61 5.80 0.69 -10.08
N ALA A 62 6.92 0.00 -10.16
CA ALA A 62 7.25 -1.14 -9.31
C ALA A 62 7.94 -0.65 -8.02
N GLY A 63 7.31 -0.93 -6.87
CA GLY A 63 7.81 -0.56 -5.55
C GLY A 63 6.69 -0.17 -4.59
N GLY A 64 7.04 0.09 -3.33
CA GLY A 64 6.12 0.57 -2.31
C GLY A 64 5.91 2.09 -2.42
N THR A 65 4.73 2.50 -2.88
CA THR A 65 4.33 3.91 -3.02
C THR A 65 3.42 4.42 -1.89
N GLY A 66 3.10 3.57 -0.90
CA GLY A 66 2.14 3.89 0.16
C GLY A 66 0.68 3.60 -0.21
N LYS A 67 0.44 2.57 -1.04
CA LYS A 67 -0.92 2.09 -1.38
C LYS A 67 -1.69 1.62 -0.15
N THR A 68 -1.09 0.76 0.67
CA THR A 68 -1.79 0.14 1.81
C THR A 68 -2.31 1.18 2.82
N PRO A 69 -1.54 2.21 3.23
CA PRO A 69 -2.08 3.31 4.05
C PRO A 69 -3.26 4.03 3.40
N LEU A 70 -3.20 4.31 2.09
CA LEU A 70 -4.31 4.94 1.36
C LEU A 70 -5.55 4.03 1.31
N THR A 71 -5.38 2.75 1.04
CA THR A 71 -6.47 1.76 1.04
C THR A 71 -7.15 1.70 2.40
N ILE A 72 -6.38 1.66 3.50
CA ILE A 72 -6.93 1.69 4.87
C ILE A 72 -7.71 2.99 5.12
N ALA A 73 -7.18 4.14 4.70
CA ALA A 73 -7.85 5.43 4.85
C ALA A 73 -9.15 5.52 4.03
N LEU A 74 -9.16 4.98 2.80
CA LEU A 74 -10.34 4.90 1.95
C LEU A 74 -11.43 4.04 2.60
N VAL A 75 -11.07 2.85 3.10
CA VAL A 75 -12.02 1.96 3.79
C VAL A 75 -12.64 2.68 4.99
N ALA A 76 -11.82 3.26 5.86
CA ALA A 76 -12.30 3.96 7.05
C ALA A 76 -13.23 5.13 6.68
N LYS A 77 -12.85 5.95 5.69
CA LYS A 77 -13.66 7.09 5.24
C LYS A 77 -14.98 6.68 4.60
N LEU A 78 -15.00 5.55 3.89
CA LEU A 78 -16.24 5.00 3.30
C LEU A 78 -17.17 4.43 4.38
N GLN A 79 -16.61 3.72 5.38
CA GLN A 79 -17.38 3.27 6.54
C GLN A 79 -17.99 4.43 7.33
N GLU A 80 -17.23 5.50 7.57
CA GLU A 80 -17.73 6.74 8.19
C GLU A 80 -18.87 7.39 7.38
N ALA A 81 -18.83 7.27 6.05
CA ALA A 81 -19.87 7.75 5.15
C ALA A 81 -21.05 6.78 4.98
N GLY A 82 -21.09 5.67 5.72
CA GLY A 82 -22.20 4.71 5.75
C GLY A 82 -22.11 3.57 4.72
N TRP A 83 -21.01 3.48 3.97
CA TRP A 83 -20.77 2.36 3.05
C TRP A 83 -20.30 1.11 3.78
N THR A 84 -20.51 -0.05 3.16
CA THR A 84 -20.01 -1.37 3.54
C THR A 84 -18.91 -1.84 2.57
N PRO A 85 -17.68 -1.29 2.66
CA PRO A 85 -16.61 -1.59 1.73
C PRO A 85 -16.10 -3.04 1.84
N GLY A 86 -15.80 -3.62 0.68
CA GLY A 86 -15.04 -4.86 0.53
C GLY A 86 -13.71 -4.63 -0.18
N VAL A 87 -12.64 -5.32 0.23
CA VAL A 87 -11.30 -5.15 -0.35
C VAL A 87 -10.87 -6.39 -1.13
N ALA A 88 -10.61 -6.21 -2.43
CA ALA A 88 -10.08 -7.24 -3.32
C ALA A 88 -8.56 -7.06 -3.48
N SER A 89 -7.77 -8.06 -3.09
CA SER A 89 -6.30 -8.03 -3.19
C SER A 89 -5.74 -9.32 -3.80
N ARG A 90 -4.43 -9.34 -4.11
CA ARG A 90 -3.73 -10.52 -4.67
C ARG A 90 -3.24 -11.46 -3.61
N GLY A 91 -3.01 -10.92 -2.40
CA GLY A 91 -2.18 -11.56 -1.39
C GLY A 91 -0.75 -11.75 -1.88
N TYR A 92 -0.03 -10.66 -2.13
CA TYR A 92 1.40 -10.77 -2.44
C TYR A 92 2.15 -11.37 -1.23
N GLY A 93 3.06 -12.31 -1.49
CA GLY A 93 3.85 -12.98 -0.45
C GLY A 93 3.18 -14.19 0.22
N ARG A 94 1.99 -14.61 -0.24
CA ARG A 94 1.33 -15.84 0.26
C ARG A 94 1.90 -17.10 -0.38
N ASP A 95 1.91 -18.21 0.37
CA ASP A 95 2.43 -19.49 -0.07
C ASP A 95 1.57 -20.13 -1.17
N ASP A 96 0.24 -19.95 -1.09
CA ASP A 96 -0.72 -20.50 -2.05
C ASP A 96 -1.35 -19.40 -2.91
N ALA A 97 -0.53 -18.87 -3.84
CA ALA A 97 -0.93 -17.77 -4.71
C ALA A 97 -2.07 -18.12 -5.70
N GLY A 98 -2.36 -19.40 -5.89
CA GLY A 98 -3.41 -19.88 -6.80
C GLY A 98 -4.78 -19.96 -6.14
N THR A 99 -4.84 -20.25 -4.84
CA THR A 99 -6.11 -20.46 -4.15
C THR A 99 -6.74 -19.15 -3.70
N ALA A 100 -8.02 -18.98 -4.01
CA ALA A 100 -8.80 -17.85 -3.56
C ALA A 100 -9.16 -18.02 -2.07
N ARG A 101 -8.91 -17.03 -1.21
CA ARG A 101 -9.22 -17.07 0.24
C ARG A 101 -9.91 -15.80 0.76
N TRP A 102 -10.77 -15.96 1.78
CA TRP A 102 -11.26 -14.89 2.64
C TRP A 102 -10.22 -14.59 3.72
N VAL A 103 -9.91 -13.31 3.94
CA VAL A 103 -8.89 -12.88 4.90
C VAL A 103 -9.58 -12.14 6.04
N GLU A 104 -9.47 -12.73 7.22
CA GLU A 104 -9.89 -12.17 8.49
C GLU A 104 -8.69 -11.55 9.22
N ALA A 105 -8.97 -10.78 10.27
CA ALA A 105 -7.95 -10.12 11.07
C ALA A 105 -6.91 -11.09 11.64
N ASP A 106 -7.29 -12.31 12.01
CA ASP A 106 -6.45 -13.36 12.60
C ASP A 106 -5.91 -14.38 11.58
N THR A 107 -6.22 -14.21 10.29
CA THR A 107 -5.74 -15.12 9.25
C THR A 107 -4.21 -15.13 9.22
N PRO A 108 -3.56 -16.30 9.22
CA PRO A 108 -2.11 -16.39 9.14
C PRO A 108 -1.57 -15.64 7.93
N VAL A 109 -0.56 -14.81 8.13
CA VAL A 109 0.06 -13.99 7.08
C VAL A 109 0.59 -14.84 5.91
N ALA A 110 1.07 -16.06 6.19
CA ALA A 110 1.49 -17.00 5.14
C ALA A 110 0.36 -17.36 4.14
N LEU A 111 -0.90 -17.30 4.58
CA LEU A 111 -2.09 -17.60 3.78
C LEU A 111 -2.75 -16.35 3.20
N GLY A 112 -2.86 -15.29 3.99
CA GLY A 112 -3.53 -14.03 3.61
C GLY A 112 -2.63 -13.02 2.90
N GLY A 113 -1.31 -13.08 3.14
CA GLY A 113 -0.34 -12.05 2.78
C GLY A 113 -0.32 -10.88 3.79
N ASP A 114 0.81 -10.18 3.87
CA ASP A 114 1.04 -9.11 4.87
C ASP A 114 -0.01 -7.99 4.77
N GLU A 115 -0.23 -7.47 3.56
CA GLU A 115 -1.07 -6.29 3.33
C GLU A 115 -2.58 -6.61 3.49
N PRO A 116 -3.13 -7.71 2.95
CA PRO A 116 -4.54 -8.04 3.15
C PRO A 116 -4.90 -8.29 4.62
N VAL A 117 -4.03 -9.00 5.36
CA VAL A 117 -4.24 -9.24 6.80
C VAL A 117 -4.18 -7.93 7.58
N LEU A 118 -3.24 -7.04 7.23
CA LEU A 118 -3.16 -5.70 7.82
C LEU A 118 -4.45 -4.89 7.57
N ILE A 119 -4.96 -4.90 6.34
CA ILE A 119 -6.21 -4.19 6.00
C ILE A 119 -7.38 -4.75 6.81
N ALA A 120 -7.56 -6.07 6.84
CA ALA A 120 -8.61 -6.73 7.60
C ALA A 120 -8.52 -6.39 9.09
N TRP A 121 -7.32 -6.47 9.67
CA TRP A 121 -7.07 -6.16 11.08
C TRP A 121 -7.37 -4.70 11.43
N LYS A 122 -7.02 -3.76 10.57
CA LYS A 122 -7.16 -2.32 10.84
C LYS A 122 -8.56 -1.77 10.66
N THR A 123 -9.32 -2.37 9.75
CA THR A 123 -10.58 -1.78 9.28
C THR A 123 -11.80 -2.65 9.60
N GLY A 124 -11.59 -3.93 9.90
CA GLY A 124 -12.67 -4.91 10.02
C GLY A 124 -13.45 -5.14 8.73
N ALA A 125 -13.00 -4.58 7.60
CA ALA A 125 -13.65 -4.77 6.31
C ALA A 125 -13.45 -6.20 5.80
N ARG A 126 -14.39 -6.68 5.00
CA ARG A 126 -14.27 -7.97 4.33
C ARG A 126 -13.14 -7.92 3.31
N VAL A 127 -12.15 -8.80 3.43
CA VAL A 127 -11.01 -8.85 2.51
C VAL A 127 -10.99 -10.19 1.76
N ARG A 128 -10.86 -10.12 0.44
CA ARG A 128 -10.79 -11.29 -0.45
C ARG A 128 -9.49 -11.27 -1.22
N VAL A 129 -8.68 -12.32 -1.05
CA VAL A 129 -7.47 -12.52 -1.84
C VAL A 129 -7.71 -13.51 -2.97
N ASP A 130 -7.46 -13.06 -4.20
CA ASP A 130 -7.62 -13.85 -5.41
C ASP A 130 -6.69 -13.31 -6.51
N SER A 131 -6.15 -14.21 -7.34
CA SER A 131 -5.43 -13.82 -8.55
C SER A 131 -6.35 -13.20 -9.61
N ASP A 132 -7.63 -13.59 -9.65
CA ASP A 132 -8.68 -13.01 -10.47
C ASP A 132 -9.46 -11.95 -9.67
N ARG A 133 -9.20 -10.67 -9.94
CA ARG A 133 -9.88 -9.58 -9.23
C ARG A 133 -11.37 -9.49 -9.51
N LEU A 134 -11.82 -9.99 -10.66
CA LEU A 134 -13.25 -10.02 -10.95
C LEU A 134 -13.94 -11.05 -10.06
N ALA A 135 -13.34 -12.22 -9.87
CA ALA A 135 -13.86 -13.25 -8.98
C ALA A 135 -13.89 -12.74 -7.52
N ALA A 136 -12.81 -12.09 -7.07
CA ALA A 136 -12.79 -11.45 -5.75
C ALA A 136 -13.89 -10.39 -5.58
N ALA A 137 -14.06 -9.50 -6.56
CA ALA A 137 -15.09 -8.46 -6.50
C ALA A 137 -16.50 -9.05 -6.45
N ARG A 138 -16.79 -10.10 -7.24
CA ARG A 138 -18.09 -10.79 -7.20
C ARG A 138 -18.36 -11.42 -5.84
N ALA A 139 -17.38 -12.13 -5.27
CA ALA A 139 -17.53 -12.73 -3.95
C ALA A 139 -17.78 -11.67 -2.85
N LEU A 140 -17.17 -10.49 -2.94
CA LEU A 140 -17.42 -9.38 -2.01
C LEU A 140 -18.84 -8.84 -2.12
N VAL A 141 -19.33 -8.66 -3.36
CA VAL A 141 -20.71 -8.23 -3.60
C VAL A 141 -21.72 -9.27 -3.09
N GLU A 142 -21.49 -10.55 -3.38
CA GLU A 142 -22.32 -11.65 -2.88
C GLU A 142 -22.33 -11.71 -1.34
N ALA A 143 -21.24 -11.29 -0.69
CA ALA A 143 -21.15 -11.17 0.76
C ALA A 143 -21.78 -9.88 1.33
N GLY A 144 -22.45 -9.08 0.49
CA GLY A 144 -23.17 -7.87 0.89
C GLY A 144 -22.33 -6.60 0.98
N CYS A 145 -21.17 -6.54 0.32
CA CYS A 145 -20.45 -5.27 0.17
C CYS A 145 -21.11 -4.41 -0.91
N ASP A 146 -21.36 -3.14 -0.59
CA ASP A 146 -21.99 -2.14 -1.46
C ASP A 146 -20.97 -1.27 -2.23
N ILE A 147 -19.67 -1.47 -1.98
CA ILE A 147 -18.56 -0.87 -2.72
C ILE A 147 -17.32 -1.76 -2.65
N VAL A 148 -16.58 -1.88 -3.75
CA VAL A 148 -15.36 -2.69 -3.82
C VAL A 148 -14.12 -1.81 -4.02
N ILE A 149 -13.11 -2.01 -3.19
CA ILE A 149 -11.79 -1.41 -3.34
C ILE A 149 -10.81 -2.49 -3.80
N CYS A 150 -10.27 -2.36 -5.00
CA CYS A 150 -9.28 -3.27 -5.53
C CYS A 150 -7.86 -2.71 -5.32
N ASP A 151 -7.11 -3.34 -4.43
CA ASP A 151 -5.73 -2.96 -4.11
C ASP A 151 -4.72 -3.56 -5.12
N ASP A 152 -3.73 -2.73 -5.50
CA ASP A 152 -2.78 -2.94 -6.60
C ASP A 152 -3.44 -3.36 -7.92
N GLY A 153 -4.57 -2.72 -8.27
CA GLY A 153 -5.47 -3.16 -9.35
C GLY A 153 -5.27 -2.49 -10.72
N LEU A 154 -4.44 -1.45 -10.86
CA LEU A 154 -4.39 -0.62 -12.08
C LEU A 154 -4.16 -1.43 -13.35
N GLN A 155 -3.29 -2.46 -13.30
CA GLN A 155 -2.99 -3.32 -14.45
C GLN A 155 -4.04 -4.43 -14.69
N HIS A 156 -5.07 -4.56 -13.84
CA HIS A 156 -6.11 -5.58 -13.95
C HIS A 156 -7.31 -5.09 -14.80
N TYR A 157 -7.09 -4.92 -16.11
CA TYR A 157 -8.09 -4.38 -17.06
C TYR A 157 -9.38 -5.21 -17.24
N ARG A 158 -9.41 -6.47 -16.81
CA ARG A 158 -10.60 -7.34 -16.96
C ARG A 158 -11.74 -6.94 -16.02
N LEU A 159 -11.43 -6.37 -14.85
CA LEU A 159 -12.41 -5.81 -13.93
C LEU A 159 -12.73 -4.39 -14.41
N ALA A 160 -14.01 -4.13 -14.71
CA ALA A 160 -14.48 -2.77 -14.94
C ALA A 160 -14.38 -1.99 -13.63
N ARG A 161 -14.09 -0.70 -13.76
CA ARG A 161 -13.75 0.19 -12.64
C ARG A 161 -14.37 1.54 -12.89
N ASP A 162 -14.84 2.16 -11.82
CA ASP A 162 -15.57 3.42 -11.85
C ASP A 162 -14.71 4.59 -11.37
N VAL A 163 -13.76 4.32 -10.48
CA VAL A 163 -12.77 5.29 -10.00
C VAL A 163 -11.39 4.67 -9.99
N GLU A 164 -10.41 5.35 -10.59
CA GLU A 164 -9.00 5.00 -10.51
C GLU A 164 -8.22 6.01 -9.66
N ILE A 165 -7.44 5.50 -8.70
CA ILE A 165 -6.55 6.27 -7.85
C ILE A 165 -5.12 5.75 -8.04
N GLU A 166 -4.28 6.58 -8.65
CA GLU A 166 -2.84 6.34 -8.73
C GLU A 166 -2.16 6.87 -7.46
N VAL A 167 -1.28 6.07 -6.86
CA VAL A 167 -0.42 6.48 -5.75
C VAL A 167 1.02 6.64 -6.26
N VAL A 168 1.52 7.87 -6.19
CA VAL A 168 2.86 8.27 -6.62
C VAL A 168 3.74 8.52 -5.39
N ASP A 169 4.96 7.97 -5.37
CA ASP A 169 5.93 8.35 -4.34
C ASP A 169 6.47 9.76 -4.66
N GLY A 170 6.35 10.70 -3.71
CA GLY A 170 6.71 12.10 -3.92
C GLY A 170 8.21 12.32 -4.16
N GLN A 171 9.07 11.48 -3.58
CA GLN A 171 10.53 11.59 -3.75
C GLN A 171 10.99 10.91 -5.03
N ARG A 172 10.51 9.68 -5.29
CA ARG A 172 10.97 8.85 -6.41
C ARG A 172 10.24 9.13 -7.71
N ARG A 173 9.02 9.68 -7.63
CA ARG A 173 8.11 9.92 -8.76
C ARG A 173 8.09 8.69 -9.69
N TYR A 174 8.41 8.87 -10.96
CA TYR A 174 8.48 7.81 -11.97
C TYR A 174 9.90 7.28 -12.24
N GLY A 175 10.87 7.61 -11.38
CA GLY A 175 12.27 7.26 -11.53
C GLY A 175 12.85 7.78 -12.86
N ASN A 176 13.62 6.93 -13.55
CA ASN A 176 14.22 7.26 -14.84
C ASN A 176 13.23 7.32 -16.03
N GLY A 177 11.92 7.19 -15.78
CA GLY A 177 10.88 7.30 -16.82
C GLY A 177 10.82 6.13 -17.81
N ARG A 178 11.57 5.04 -17.58
CA ARG A 178 11.60 3.87 -18.46
C ARG A 178 10.75 2.74 -17.90
N LEU A 179 10.25 1.92 -18.83
CA LEU A 179 9.53 0.69 -18.52
C LEU A 179 10.45 -0.40 -17.95
N LEU A 180 9.84 -1.34 -17.24
CA LEU A 180 10.51 -2.56 -16.80
C LEU A 180 11.14 -3.31 -17.99
N PRO A 181 12.32 -3.92 -17.82
CA PRO A 181 13.19 -3.88 -16.64
C PRO A 181 14.21 -2.71 -16.63
N ALA A 182 14.22 -1.83 -17.65
CA ALA A 182 15.15 -0.69 -17.74
C ALA A 182 14.86 0.44 -16.75
N GLY A 183 13.63 0.52 -16.26
CA GLY A 183 13.19 1.47 -15.25
C GLY A 183 12.05 0.90 -14.41
N PRO A 184 11.50 1.69 -13.48
CA PRO A 184 10.51 1.20 -12.53
C PRO A 184 9.10 1.10 -13.13
N LEU A 185 8.82 1.64 -14.31
CA LEU A 185 7.44 1.74 -14.82
C LEU A 185 6.89 0.38 -15.29
N ARG A 186 5.76 -0.03 -14.70
CA ARG A 186 4.91 -1.15 -15.16
C ARG A 186 4.10 -0.77 -16.41
N GLU A 187 3.76 0.52 -16.52
CA GLU A 187 3.04 1.09 -17.66
C GLU A 187 3.60 2.47 -17.99
N PRO A 188 3.46 2.97 -19.23
CA PRO A 188 4.00 4.29 -19.59
C PRO A 188 3.46 5.38 -18.65
N ALA A 189 4.29 6.35 -18.27
CA ALA A 189 3.89 7.41 -17.33
C ALA A 189 2.63 8.17 -17.80
N ALA A 190 2.40 8.31 -19.11
CA ALA A 190 1.17 8.89 -19.65
C ALA A 190 -0.12 8.17 -19.19
N ARG A 191 -0.06 6.89 -18.79
CA ARG A 191 -1.20 6.15 -18.24
C ARG A 191 -1.72 6.74 -16.92
N ALA A 192 -0.87 7.45 -16.18
CA ALA A 192 -1.28 8.19 -14.99
C ALA A 192 -2.37 9.22 -15.27
N GLN A 193 -2.37 9.82 -16.46
CA GLN A 193 -3.35 10.84 -16.87
C GLN A 193 -4.75 10.26 -17.09
N ASP A 194 -4.84 8.95 -17.32
CA ASP A 194 -6.11 8.23 -17.45
C ASP A 194 -6.74 7.93 -16.06
N CYS A 195 -6.04 8.19 -14.94
CA CYS A 195 -6.57 7.99 -13.59
C CYS A 195 -7.37 9.21 -13.13
N ASP A 196 -8.46 8.99 -12.39
CA ASP A 196 -9.32 10.07 -11.89
C ASP A 196 -8.65 10.88 -10.78
N PHE A 197 -7.86 10.20 -9.94
CA PHE A 197 -7.11 10.83 -8.86
C PHE A 197 -5.65 10.38 -8.92
N ARG A 198 -4.74 11.34 -8.75
CA ARG A 198 -3.31 11.09 -8.57
C ARG A 198 -2.92 11.56 -7.18
N VAL A 199 -2.71 10.62 -6.27
CA VAL A 199 -2.32 10.86 -4.88
C VAL A 199 -0.81 10.79 -4.77
N VAL A 200 -0.19 11.88 -4.36
CA VAL A 200 1.27 11.98 -4.18
C VAL A 200 1.60 11.83 -2.71
N ASN A 201 2.28 10.73 -2.39
CA ASN A 201 2.79 10.46 -1.06
C ASN A 201 4.06 11.29 -0.79
N LEU A 202 3.93 12.41 -0.10
CA LEU A 202 5.04 13.29 0.25
C LEU A 202 5.91 12.73 1.38
N GLY A 203 5.53 11.58 1.96
CA GLY A 203 6.19 11.04 3.14
C GLY A 203 5.73 11.75 4.41
N GLN A 204 6.65 12.05 5.31
CA GLN A 204 6.30 12.54 6.64
C GLN A 204 5.77 13.97 6.62
N ALA A 205 4.72 14.23 7.40
CA ALA A 205 4.46 15.58 7.89
C ALA A 205 5.53 15.96 8.94
N SER A 206 6.65 16.54 8.52
CA SER A 206 7.63 17.11 9.45
C SER A 206 7.26 18.56 9.78
N ALA A 207 7.20 18.90 11.07
CA ALA A 207 7.02 20.28 11.53
C ALA A 207 8.29 21.14 11.41
N THR A 208 9.45 20.56 11.07
CA THR A 208 10.76 21.20 11.26
C THR A 208 11.83 20.92 10.19
N ALA A 209 11.51 20.32 9.03
CA ALA A 209 12.50 20.07 7.98
C ALA A 209 12.36 21.05 6.80
N ALA A 210 13.45 21.74 6.46
CA ALA A 210 13.55 22.63 5.30
C ALA A 210 13.40 21.86 3.97
N PRO A 211 12.83 22.48 2.92
CA PRO A 211 12.40 21.80 1.70
C PRO A 211 13.56 21.55 0.74
N GLN A 212 13.85 20.29 0.43
CA GLN A 212 14.84 19.91 -0.59
C GLN A 212 14.30 18.93 -1.66
N ALA A 213 12.99 18.70 -1.70
CA ALA A 213 12.28 18.10 -2.84
C ALA A 213 10.96 18.87 -3.00
N PRO A 214 10.34 18.94 -4.20
CA PRO A 214 9.20 19.82 -4.40
C PRO A 214 8.07 19.44 -3.43
N ASP A 215 7.78 20.36 -2.51
CA ASP A 215 6.78 20.23 -1.45
C ASP A 215 5.34 20.13 -1.97
N ASP A 216 5.17 20.27 -3.29
CA ASP A 216 3.87 20.42 -3.90
C ASP A 216 3.53 19.28 -4.85
N ALA A 217 2.36 18.71 -4.61
CA ALA A 217 1.58 18.07 -5.64
C ALA A 217 1.43 19.03 -6.83
N GLY A 218 1.71 18.54 -8.04
CA GLY A 218 1.48 19.31 -9.25
C GLY A 218 -0.01 19.60 -9.47
N PHE A 219 -0.31 20.42 -10.48
CA PHE A 219 -1.69 20.67 -10.87
C PHE A 219 -2.44 19.35 -11.16
N GLY A 220 -3.59 19.16 -10.50
CA GLY A 220 -4.38 17.94 -10.60
C GLY A 220 -3.78 16.73 -9.87
N GLU A 221 -2.95 16.96 -8.85
CA GLU A 221 -2.44 15.95 -7.92
C GLU A 221 -2.93 16.26 -6.49
N TRP A 222 -3.15 15.22 -5.69
CA TRP A 222 -3.63 15.30 -4.32
C TRP A 222 -2.53 14.90 -3.35
N GLN A 223 -2.18 15.78 -2.42
CA GLN A 223 -1.13 15.50 -1.45
C GLN A 223 -1.61 14.44 -0.44
N MET A 224 -0.76 13.47 -0.13
CA MET A 224 -0.92 12.56 0.99
C MET A 224 0.32 12.66 1.88
N ARG A 225 0.10 12.88 3.17
CA ARG A 225 1.15 12.85 4.20
C ARG A 225 0.95 11.65 5.10
N LEU A 226 2.07 11.13 5.58
CA LEU A 226 2.09 10.01 6.52
C LEU A 226 2.49 10.52 7.90
N SER A 227 1.70 10.17 8.91
CA SER A 227 1.94 10.57 10.30
C SER A 227 1.91 9.36 11.23
N ILE A 228 2.66 9.48 12.34
CA ILE A 228 2.63 8.54 13.46
C ILE A 228 2.43 9.35 14.74
N ASP A 229 1.34 9.10 15.46
CA ASP A 229 0.99 9.86 16.67
C ASP A 229 0.66 8.97 17.86
N SER A 230 0.50 7.67 17.62
CA SER A 230 0.16 6.70 18.64
C SER A 230 1.03 5.46 18.54
N VAL A 231 1.01 4.68 19.60
CA VAL A 231 1.63 3.38 19.72
C VAL A 231 0.59 2.41 20.30
N GLN A 232 0.48 1.22 19.72
CA GLN A 232 -0.50 0.21 20.10
C GLN A 232 0.24 -1.00 20.66
N PRO A 233 0.13 -1.24 21.99
CA PRO A 233 0.64 -2.45 22.62
C PRO A 233 0.08 -3.70 21.92
N MET A 234 0.94 -4.70 21.67
CA MET A 234 0.52 -5.92 20.99
C MET A 234 -0.12 -6.96 21.94
N ASP A 235 -0.08 -6.71 23.25
CA ASP A 235 -0.74 -7.50 24.29
C ASP A 235 -2.25 -7.18 24.45
N GLY A 236 -2.80 -6.33 23.57
CA GLY A 236 -4.22 -5.96 23.55
C GLY A 236 -4.60 -4.80 24.46
N LYS A 237 -3.64 -4.18 25.18
CA LYS A 237 -3.89 -2.95 25.93
C LYS A 237 -4.29 -1.80 24.99
N ARG A 238 -4.84 -0.73 25.57
CA ARG A 238 -5.29 0.45 24.80
C ARG A 238 -4.12 1.15 24.10
N ALA A 239 -4.41 1.71 22.92
CA ALA A 239 -3.50 2.61 22.22
C ALA A 239 -3.10 3.80 23.12
N GLN A 240 -1.88 4.24 22.93
CA GLN A 240 -1.18 5.20 23.75
C GLN A 240 -0.58 6.31 22.87
N PRO A 241 -0.51 7.57 23.31
CA PRO A 241 0.18 8.61 22.55
C PRO A 241 1.67 8.26 22.37
N LEU A 242 2.18 8.38 21.14
CA LEU A 242 3.58 8.08 20.84
C LEU A 242 4.53 9.03 21.59
N SER A 243 4.07 10.24 21.91
CA SER A 243 4.80 11.25 22.68
C SER A 243 5.25 10.78 24.06
N MET A 244 4.62 9.76 24.65
CA MET A 244 5.06 9.22 25.95
C MET A 244 6.44 8.57 25.89
N LEU A 245 6.89 8.18 24.69
CA LEU A 245 8.22 7.60 24.46
C LEU A 245 9.27 8.65 24.05
N ALA A 246 8.91 9.93 23.97
CA ALA A 246 9.87 11.00 23.68
C ALA A 246 10.96 11.05 24.77
N GLY A 247 12.22 11.21 24.34
CA GLY A 247 13.39 11.15 25.22
C GLY A 247 13.81 9.74 25.66
N GLN A 248 13.01 8.71 25.36
CA GLN A 248 13.34 7.33 25.70
C GLN A 248 14.10 6.61 24.58
N ARG A 249 14.89 5.61 24.95
CA ARG A 249 15.53 4.70 23.99
C ARG A 249 14.63 3.50 23.71
N VAL A 250 14.48 3.14 22.43
CA VAL A 250 13.65 2.01 21.99
C VAL A 250 14.37 1.19 20.93
N HIS A 251 14.00 -0.08 20.81
CA HIS A 251 14.33 -0.88 19.62
C HIS A 251 13.28 -0.57 18.55
N ALA A 252 13.71 -0.25 17.33
CA ALA A 252 12.81 -0.04 16.20
C ALA A 252 13.01 -1.14 15.15
N VAL A 253 11.96 -1.89 14.86
CA VAL A 253 12.00 -3.04 13.93
C VAL A 253 11.22 -2.69 12.67
N ALA A 254 11.84 -2.90 11.50
CA ALA A 254 11.19 -2.68 10.22
C ALA A 254 11.67 -3.66 9.14
N GLY A 255 10.74 -4.46 8.63
CA GLY A 255 10.89 -5.42 7.53
C GLY A 255 10.12 -4.96 6.30
N ILE A 256 10.42 -3.74 5.84
CA ILE A 256 9.76 -3.08 4.71
C ILE A 256 10.81 -2.63 3.68
N ALA A 257 10.37 -2.22 2.49
CA ALA A 257 11.27 -1.80 1.40
C ALA A 257 12.25 -0.67 1.79
N HIS A 258 11.83 0.29 2.64
CA HIS A 258 12.66 1.43 3.10
C HIS A 258 12.57 1.64 4.62
N PRO A 259 13.26 0.82 5.44
CA PRO A 259 13.18 0.87 6.91
C PRO A 259 13.57 2.23 7.51
N GLU A 260 14.55 2.92 6.90
CA GLU A 260 15.01 4.23 7.38
C GLU A 260 13.89 5.28 7.42
N ARG A 261 12.87 5.18 6.56
CA ARG A 261 11.71 6.09 6.64
C ARG A 261 11.01 5.96 7.99
N PHE A 262 10.79 4.74 8.45
CA PHE A 262 10.16 4.48 9.76
C PHE A 262 11.04 4.94 10.91
N PHE A 263 12.35 4.64 10.87
CA PHE A 263 13.28 5.09 11.92
C PHE A 263 13.37 6.61 12.00
N ALA A 264 13.40 7.29 10.85
CA ALA A 264 13.35 8.75 10.81
C ALA A 264 12.05 9.31 11.40
N MET A 265 10.90 8.65 11.19
CA MET A 265 9.62 9.07 11.78
C MET A 265 9.68 9.06 13.31
N LEU A 266 10.23 8.00 13.89
CA LEU A 266 10.39 7.87 15.34
C LEU A 266 11.38 8.92 15.89
N ARG A 267 12.52 9.11 15.22
CA ARG A 267 13.51 10.13 15.61
C ARG A 267 12.92 11.55 15.56
N ALA A 268 12.10 11.87 14.57
CA ALA A 268 11.40 13.15 14.45
C ALA A 268 10.41 13.41 15.62
N ARG A 269 10.00 12.36 16.34
CA ARG A 269 9.19 12.44 17.57
C ARG A 269 10.03 12.46 18.85
N GLY A 270 11.34 12.69 18.73
CA GLY A 270 12.26 12.79 19.87
C GLY A 270 12.62 11.44 20.50
N ILE A 271 12.40 10.33 19.80
CA ILE A 271 12.65 8.98 20.32
C ILE A 271 14.08 8.53 19.95
N GLY A 272 14.82 7.99 20.93
CA GLY A 272 16.14 7.42 20.74
C GLY A 272 16.09 6.03 20.10
N VAL A 273 16.23 5.98 18.78
CA VAL A 273 16.05 4.73 18.00
C VAL A 273 17.32 3.88 17.96
N VAL A 274 17.23 2.61 18.40
CA VAL A 274 18.14 1.53 18.05
C VAL A 274 17.55 0.76 16.86
N PRO A 275 18.08 0.92 15.63
CA PRO A 275 17.43 0.41 14.42
C PRO A 275 17.75 -1.07 14.16
N HIS A 276 16.71 -1.84 13.83
CA HIS A 276 16.80 -3.24 13.40
C HIS A 276 16.05 -3.41 12.07
N ALA A 277 16.81 -3.36 10.97
CA ALA A 277 16.26 -3.50 9.62
C ALA A 277 16.26 -4.96 9.18
N PHE A 278 15.10 -5.45 8.74
CA PHE A 278 14.92 -6.79 8.18
C PHE A 278 14.60 -6.72 6.69
N ALA A 279 14.67 -7.86 6.01
CA ALA A 279 14.25 -7.96 4.62
C ALA A 279 12.74 -7.70 4.48
N ASP A 280 12.31 -7.16 3.33
CA ASP A 280 10.89 -7.07 3.03
C ASP A 280 10.28 -8.47 3.01
N HIS A 281 9.09 -8.61 3.61
CA HIS A 281 8.45 -9.92 3.83
C HIS A 281 9.23 -10.89 4.72
N HIS A 282 10.13 -10.40 5.60
CA HIS A 282 10.79 -11.25 6.60
C HIS A 282 9.77 -12.02 7.45
N VAL A 283 10.05 -13.29 7.70
CA VAL A 283 9.26 -14.18 8.57
C VAL A 283 9.89 -14.15 9.95
N TYR A 284 9.27 -13.39 10.86
CA TYR A 284 9.81 -13.17 12.20
C TYR A 284 9.68 -14.39 13.11
N ARG A 285 10.66 -14.53 14.00
CA ARG A 285 10.63 -15.45 15.14
C ARG A 285 10.89 -14.67 16.42
N ALA A 286 10.42 -15.17 17.57
CA ALA A 286 10.66 -14.52 18.86
C ALA A 286 12.17 -14.26 19.13
N ALA A 287 13.04 -15.16 18.70
CA ALA A 287 14.50 -15.00 18.82
C ALA A 287 15.07 -13.80 18.04
N ASP A 288 14.38 -13.31 17.00
CA ASP A 288 14.79 -12.11 16.25
C ASP A 288 14.70 -10.84 17.11
N PHE A 289 13.98 -10.90 18.24
CA PHE A 289 13.76 -9.78 19.17
C PHE A 289 14.65 -9.83 20.42
N SER A 290 15.58 -10.79 20.49
CA SER A 290 16.53 -10.94 21.59
C SER A 290 17.70 -9.94 21.49
N PHE A 291 17.41 -8.64 21.63
CA PHE A 291 18.39 -7.56 21.42
C PHE A 291 19.36 -7.31 22.59
N GLY A 292 19.38 -8.17 23.60
CA GLY A 292 20.27 -8.07 24.77
C GLY A 292 19.94 -6.94 25.76
N SER A 293 18.88 -6.16 25.52
CA SER A 293 18.38 -5.12 26.44
C SER A 293 16.86 -5.09 26.42
N ARG A 294 16.24 -4.93 27.59
CA ARG A 294 14.78 -4.89 27.75
C ARG A 294 14.28 -3.46 27.59
N LEU A 295 14.18 -3.01 26.34
CA LEU A 295 13.59 -1.74 25.94
C LEU A 295 12.29 -1.99 25.17
N PRO A 296 11.35 -1.03 25.11
CA PRO A 296 10.20 -1.12 24.23
C PRO A 296 10.64 -1.38 22.78
N VAL A 297 9.94 -2.29 22.11
CA VAL A 297 10.15 -2.64 20.71
C VAL A 297 9.01 -2.04 19.88
N LEU A 298 9.33 -1.04 19.08
CA LEU A 298 8.37 -0.40 18.17
C LEU A 298 8.57 -0.97 16.78
N MET A 299 7.50 -1.42 16.14
CA MET A 299 7.55 -1.94 14.77
C MET A 299 6.46 -1.35 13.89
N THR A 300 6.66 -1.45 12.57
CA THR A 300 5.63 -1.05 11.61
C THR A 300 4.41 -1.96 11.75
N GLU A 301 3.22 -1.50 11.38
CA GLU A 301 2.01 -2.35 11.43
C GLU A 301 2.11 -3.57 10.50
N LYS A 302 2.85 -3.45 9.38
CA LYS A 302 3.11 -4.56 8.47
C LYS A 302 3.96 -5.66 9.13
N ASP A 303 4.87 -5.29 10.01
CA ASP A 303 5.67 -6.25 10.78
C ASP A 303 4.88 -6.79 11.98
N ALA A 304 4.06 -5.94 12.62
CA ALA A 304 3.25 -6.32 13.76
C ALA A 304 2.29 -7.47 13.46
N VAL A 305 1.62 -7.49 12.29
CA VAL A 305 0.72 -8.59 11.92
C VAL A 305 1.42 -9.96 11.87
N LYS A 306 2.74 -9.99 11.65
CA LYS A 306 3.56 -11.21 11.63
C LYS A 306 4.02 -11.65 13.01
N CYS A 307 4.15 -10.70 13.93
CA CYS A 307 4.69 -10.94 15.27
C CYS A 307 3.61 -11.31 16.30
N ARG A 308 2.31 -11.17 15.94
CA ARG A 308 1.18 -11.51 16.81
C ARG A 308 1.26 -12.87 17.53
N PRO A 309 1.69 -13.98 16.87
CA PRO A 309 1.71 -15.28 17.52
C PRO A 309 2.65 -15.38 18.74
N PHE A 310 3.61 -14.46 18.87
CA PHE A 310 4.58 -14.42 19.98
C PHE A 310 4.67 -13.04 20.62
N ALA A 311 3.67 -12.18 20.42
CA ALA A 311 3.66 -10.84 20.96
C ALA A 311 3.67 -10.84 22.50
N ASP A 312 4.41 -9.90 23.09
CA ASP A 312 4.48 -9.69 24.53
C ASP A 312 4.19 -8.21 24.89
N GLU A 313 4.30 -7.88 26.18
CA GLU A 313 4.06 -6.53 26.72
C GLU A 313 5.09 -5.46 26.26
N TRP A 314 6.22 -5.88 25.69
CA TRP A 314 7.28 -5.01 25.20
C TRP A 314 7.19 -4.74 23.70
N LEU A 315 6.32 -5.49 23.00
CA LEU A 315 6.10 -5.36 21.57
C LEU A 315 4.95 -4.38 21.29
N TYR A 316 5.26 -3.38 20.46
CA TYR A 316 4.34 -2.34 20.09
C TYR A 316 4.30 -2.17 18.57
N SER A 317 3.09 -2.05 18.04
CA SER A 317 2.88 -1.58 16.67
C SER A 317 2.75 -0.06 16.66
N VAL A 318 3.27 0.59 15.63
CA VAL A 318 3.16 2.05 15.45
C VAL A 318 2.22 2.34 14.28
N PRO A 319 0.96 2.77 14.56
CA PRO A 319 0.01 3.05 13.51
C PRO A 319 0.43 4.13 12.54
N LEU A 320 0.39 3.81 11.24
CA LEU A 320 0.70 4.73 10.17
C LEU A 320 -0.58 5.32 9.59
N LYS A 321 -0.80 6.61 9.77
CA LYS A 321 -1.98 7.31 9.25
C LYS A 321 -1.67 7.98 7.93
N ALA A 322 -2.56 7.84 6.95
CA ALA A 322 -2.54 8.58 5.71
C ALA A 322 -3.50 9.78 5.81
N GLU A 323 -2.93 10.98 5.72
CA GLU A 323 -3.66 12.25 5.77
C GLU A 323 -3.77 12.82 4.37
N LEU A 324 -5.01 13.02 3.91
CA LEU A 324 -5.34 13.65 2.64
C LEU A 324 -6.21 14.90 2.88
N PRO A 325 -6.10 15.95 2.05
CA PRO A 325 -6.93 17.15 2.14
C PRO A 325 -8.43 16.84 2.17
N ALA A 326 -9.20 17.61 2.93
CA ALA A 326 -10.66 17.47 2.99
C ALA A 326 -11.32 17.50 1.59
N ALA A 327 -10.81 18.35 0.70
CA ALA A 327 -11.29 18.46 -0.68
C ALA A 327 -11.17 17.15 -1.50
N PHE A 328 -10.17 16.30 -1.21
CA PHE A 328 -10.04 15.00 -1.85
C PHE A 328 -11.25 14.11 -1.51
N TRP A 329 -11.59 14.04 -0.22
CA TRP A 329 -12.70 13.23 0.27
C TRP A 329 -14.05 13.72 -0.26
N VAL A 330 -14.26 15.04 -0.28
CA VAL A 330 -15.46 15.65 -0.86
C VAL A 330 -15.60 15.27 -2.34
N SER A 331 -14.51 15.43 -3.12
CA SER A 331 -14.52 15.11 -4.55
C SER A 331 -14.75 13.61 -4.82
N LEU A 332 -14.18 12.73 -4.00
CA LEU A 332 -14.36 11.29 -4.12
C LEU A 332 -15.80 10.88 -3.80
N LEU A 333 -16.33 11.31 -2.66
CA LEU A 333 -17.67 10.95 -2.21
C LEU A 333 -18.76 11.49 -3.14
N ASP A 334 -18.63 12.73 -3.64
CA ASP A 334 -19.55 13.28 -4.64
C ASP A 334 -19.60 12.42 -5.91
N ARG A 335 -18.44 11.97 -6.40
CA ARG A 335 -18.38 11.07 -7.56
C ARG A 335 -19.03 9.71 -7.27
N LEU A 336 -18.79 9.13 -6.10
CA LEU A 336 -19.39 7.84 -5.72
C LEU A 336 -20.91 7.94 -5.57
N ASN A 337 -21.42 8.98 -4.95
CA ASN A 337 -22.87 9.20 -4.81
C ASN A 337 -23.57 9.33 -6.17
N LYS A 338 -22.91 9.98 -7.14
CA LYS A 338 -23.40 10.08 -8.53
C LYS A 338 -23.38 8.74 -9.27
N LEU A 339 -22.48 7.82 -8.91
CA LEU A 339 -22.43 6.47 -9.46
C LEU A 339 -23.52 5.59 -8.85
N ALA A 340 -23.69 5.66 -7.53
CA ALA A 340 -24.71 4.93 -6.78
C ALA A 340 -26.13 5.23 -7.30
N SER A 341 -26.44 6.51 -7.47
CA SER A 341 -27.74 6.95 -7.99
C SER A 341 -28.05 6.46 -9.41
N ARG A 342 -27.02 6.19 -10.22
CA ARG A 342 -27.17 5.59 -11.56
C ARG A 342 -27.32 4.08 -11.53
N GLN A 343 -26.80 3.43 -10.50
CA GLN A 343 -26.83 1.97 -10.32
C GLN A 343 -28.07 1.49 -9.54
N GLY A 344 -28.84 2.41 -8.96
CA GLY A 344 -30.04 2.09 -8.17
C GLY A 344 -29.73 1.49 -6.81
N VAL A 345 -28.53 1.75 -6.29
CA VAL A 345 -28.04 1.35 -4.96
C VAL A 345 -28.32 2.45 -3.95
#